data_AF-A0A964QIN3-F1
#
_entry.id   AF-A0A964QIN3-F1
#
_cell.length_a   1.000
_cell.length_b   1.000
_cell.length_c   1.000
_cell.angle_alpha   90.00
_cell.angle_beta   90.00
_cell.angle_gamma   90.00
#
_symmetry.space_group_name_H-M   'P 1'
#
loop_
_entity.id
_entity.type
_entity.pdbx_description
1 polymer ?
#
loop_
_entity_poly.entity_id
_entity_poly.type
_entity_poly.pdbx_seq_one_letter_code
_entity_poly.pdbx_strand_id
1 'polypeptide(L)'
;MPETFGARSLAPPCSPLPTMTEPFALEPLAQAILAADNLVVFEGVSPRQAHHFFDAEDRDALVRGAVAGAIRLRGKRSLLIQGEVTGTPVTPCRIEVGGDVLITGGTRYAHISARNIYIGGQIQDCRLSAAGDLQRSQAEVGAYQLGQGQVEGLRTQVERARDERERLNRLVGQEEKRLGRTCNTTLVPLDFNTGRIVRQEADRIIIDLSTFYQALGQLPETKLASALDEFFAKGVLGLLARTNQRYLAENPTHQKIFLQLLRQLRELFLLVTRRDRTLHLLEELAEEIDYLVAKICSPHCRIWVRGQVLHNTTLEFVLPSAQDQGDRHFTFSRTSALLQVQPGEEPDQLDLDLDCAGLSHFRQSVAQGELCGVNFYSLNGQVFWEPLHLPVT
;
A
#
# COMPACT_ATOMS: atom_id res chain seq x y z
N MET A 1 -17.92 -54.67 -4.72
CA MET A 1 -16.95 -53.96 -3.85
C MET A 1 -16.78 -52.56 -4.42
N PRO A 2 -17.45 -51.55 -3.83
CA PRO A 2 -17.45 -50.17 -4.32
C PRO A 2 -16.41 -49.28 -3.61
N GLU A 3 -16.01 -48.24 -4.34
CA GLU A 3 -15.70 -46.84 -3.98
C GLU A 3 -15.06 -46.49 -2.62
N THR A 4 -14.03 -45.61 -2.66
CA THR A 4 -14.09 -44.31 -1.95
C THR A 4 -13.05 -43.30 -2.48
N PHE A 5 -13.58 -42.11 -2.75
CA PHE A 5 -12.94 -40.83 -3.09
C PHE A 5 -12.02 -40.27 -1.99
N GLY A 6 -11.16 -39.30 -2.33
CA GLY A 6 -10.73 -38.31 -1.31
C GLY A 6 -9.55 -37.39 -1.63
N ALA A 7 -9.80 -36.32 -2.37
CA ALA A 7 -9.18 -34.99 -2.27
C ALA A 7 -7.66 -34.81 -2.43
N ARG A 8 -7.26 -34.47 -3.67
CA ARG A 8 -6.08 -33.63 -3.94
C ARG A 8 -6.43 -32.17 -3.60
N SER A 9 -5.78 -31.60 -2.59
CA SER A 9 -5.77 -30.16 -2.35
C SER A 9 -4.90 -29.47 -3.41
N LEU A 10 -5.53 -28.64 -4.24
CA LEU A 10 -4.86 -27.72 -5.16
C LEU A 10 -4.69 -26.38 -4.44
N ALA A 11 -3.65 -26.26 -3.62
CA ALA A 11 -3.07 -24.94 -3.34
C ALA A 11 -2.21 -24.54 -4.54
N PRO A 12 -2.33 -23.31 -5.07
CA PRO A 12 -1.41 -22.84 -6.09
C PRO A 12 0.01 -22.79 -5.49
N PRO A 13 1.06 -23.12 -6.27
CA PRO A 13 2.42 -23.04 -5.77
C PRO A 13 2.72 -21.58 -5.46
N CYS A 14 2.91 -21.26 -4.17
CA CYS A 14 3.54 -20.02 -3.77
C CYS A 14 4.85 -19.93 -4.56
N SER A 15 4.95 -18.91 -5.42
CA SER A 15 6.17 -18.63 -6.16
C SER A 15 7.33 -18.49 -5.15
N PRO A 16 8.52 -19.03 -5.44
CA PRO A 16 9.67 -18.84 -4.56
C PRO A 16 9.94 -17.34 -4.46
N LEU A 17 9.84 -16.80 -3.25
CA LEU A 17 10.31 -15.46 -2.94
C LEU A 17 11.78 -15.36 -3.38
N PRO A 18 12.23 -14.20 -3.91
CA PRO A 18 13.61 -14.05 -4.32
C PRO A 18 14.51 -14.28 -3.10
N THR A 19 15.33 -15.32 -3.16
CA THR A 19 16.49 -15.50 -2.29
C THR A 19 17.48 -14.37 -2.59
N MET A 20 17.26 -13.22 -1.95
CA MET A 20 18.21 -12.12 -1.97
C MET A 20 19.25 -12.37 -0.87
N THR A 21 20.24 -13.18 -1.22
CA THR A 21 21.54 -13.32 -0.56
C THR A 21 22.40 -12.10 -0.92
N GLU A 22 22.11 -10.93 -0.35
CA GLU A 22 23.07 -9.83 -0.34
C GLU A 22 23.60 -9.60 1.09
N PRO A 23 24.93 -9.52 1.28
CA PRO A 23 25.53 -9.28 2.59
C PRO A 23 25.07 -7.92 3.11
N PHE A 24 24.39 -7.93 4.24
CA PHE A 24 23.85 -6.75 4.91
C PHE A 24 24.97 -5.75 5.25
N ALA A 25 25.04 -4.63 4.54
CA ALA A 25 25.91 -3.49 4.85
C ALA A 25 25.10 -2.35 5.48
N LEU A 26 25.48 -1.94 6.70
CA LEU A 26 24.84 -0.81 7.40
C LEU A 26 25.07 0.53 6.68
N GLU A 27 26.15 0.62 5.90
CA GLU A 27 26.64 1.84 5.23
C GLU A 27 25.67 2.39 4.15
N PRO A 28 25.17 1.60 3.18
CA PRO A 28 24.21 2.10 2.19
C PRO A 28 22.88 2.54 2.81
N LEU A 29 22.41 1.86 3.88
CA LEU A 29 21.20 2.26 4.62
C LEU A 29 21.41 3.57 5.39
N ALA A 30 22.58 3.71 6.05
CA ALA A 30 22.95 4.97 6.70
C ALA A 30 23.03 6.12 5.69
N GLN A 31 23.64 5.88 4.52
CA GLN A 31 23.75 6.88 3.45
C GLN A 31 22.37 7.28 2.89
N ALA A 32 21.44 6.35 2.74
CA ALA A 32 20.08 6.63 2.28
C ALA A 32 19.33 7.57 3.25
N ILE A 33 19.44 7.34 4.57
CA ILE A 33 18.83 8.21 5.58
C ILE A 33 19.53 9.58 5.60
N LEU A 34 20.87 9.60 5.49
CA LEU A 34 21.66 10.84 5.48
C LEU A 34 21.44 11.69 4.22
N ALA A 35 21.07 11.08 3.09
CA ALA A 35 20.79 11.75 1.83
C ALA A 35 19.34 12.27 1.71
N ALA A 36 18.51 12.10 2.75
CA ALA A 36 17.14 12.57 2.73
C ALA A 36 17.06 14.11 2.73
N ASP A 37 16.23 14.67 1.85
CA ASP A 37 16.05 16.12 1.68
C ASP A 37 15.51 16.83 2.95
N ASN A 38 14.94 16.07 3.90
CA ASN A 38 14.32 16.57 5.14
C ASN A 38 14.88 15.87 6.39
N LEU A 39 16.19 16.00 6.62
CA LEU A 39 16.89 15.43 7.78
C LEU A 39 16.89 16.38 8.99
N VAL A 40 16.51 15.89 10.17
CA VAL A 40 16.69 16.58 11.44
C VAL A 40 17.91 15.99 12.16
N VAL A 41 18.89 16.84 12.48
CA VAL A 41 20.10 16.43 13.20
C VAL A 41 19.99 16.81 14.67
N PHE A 42 20.31 15.84 15.52
CA PHE A 42 20.31 15.98 16.97
C PHE A 42 21.64 15.48 17.53
N GLU A 43 22.25 16.24 18.44
CA GLU A 43 23.47 15.82 19.13
C GLU A 43 23.12 14.98 20.37
N GLY A 44 23.89 13.92 20.59
CA GLY A 44 23.66 12.92 21.62
C GLY A 44 23.58 13.54 23.01
N VAL A 45 22.60 13.08 23.80
CA VAL A 45 22.31 13.64 25.11
C VAL A 45 23.12 12.88 26.16
N SER A 46 23.91 13.61 26.93
CA SER A 46 24.59 13.07 28.10
C SER A 46 23.59 12.87 29.26
N PRO A 47 23.77 11.85 30.13
CA PRO A 47 22.83 11.45 31.19
C PRO A 47 22.59 12.50 32.30
N ARG A 48 23.19 13.70 32.19
CA ARG A 48 23.09 14.79 33.18
C ARG A 48 21.97 15.79 32.91
N GLN A 49 21.28 15.71 31.76
CA GLN A 49 20.20 16.63 31.41
C GLN A 49 18.85 15.91 31.59
N ALA A 50 18.05 16.39 32.55
CA ALA A 50 16.83 15.74 32.99
C ALA A 50 15.69 15.91 31.97
N HIS A 51 15.16 14.77 31.50
CA HIS A 51 13.92 14.61 30.74
C HIS A 51 13.89 15.28 29.35
N HIS A 52 14.42 14.58 28.35
CA HIS A 52 14.28 14.95 26.95
C HIS A 52 13.38 13.95 26.21
N PHE A 53 12.18 14.42 25.88
CA PHE A 53 11.36 13.88 24.81
C PHE A 53 11.79 14.57 23.50
N PHE A 54 12.04 13.79 22.46
CA PHE A 54 12.37 14.27 21.13
C PHE A 54 11.37 13.70 20.13
N ASP A 55 10.76 14.55 19.31
CA ASP A 55 9.86 14.15 18.24
C ASP A 55 10.41 14.69 16.91
N ALA A 56 10.76 13.77 16.01
CA ALA A 56 11.19 14.06 14.65
C ALA A 56 10.02 14.36 13.70
N GLU A 57 8.77 14.27 14.20
CA GLU A 57 7.55 14.47 13.42
C GLU A 57 7.55 13.61 12.14
N ASP A 58 7.41 14.23 10.96
CA ASP A 58 7.39 13.60 9.64
C ASP A 58 8.71 13.75 8.88
N ARG A 59 9.84 13.75 9.61
CA ARG A 59 11.18 13.92 9.07
C ARG A 59 12.09 12.76 9.44
N ASP A 60 13.07 12.51 8.58
CA ASP A 60 14.14 11.55 8.88
C ASP A 60 15.05 12.17 9.95
N ALA A 61 15.57 11.36 10.88
CA ALA A 61 16.33 11.86 12.02
C ALA A 61 17.71 11.22 12.15
N LEU A 62 18.70 12.05 12.48
CA LEU A 62 20.06 11.64 12.80
C LEU A 62 20.40 12.04 14.24
N VAL A 63 20.79 11.07 15.06
CA VAL A 63 21.36 11.28 16.40
C VAL A 63 22.86 11.02 16.35
N ARG A 64 23.66 12.06 16.60
CA ARG A 64 25.13 11.98 16.62
C ARG A 64 25.62 11.71 18.04
N GLY A 65 26.19 10.54 18.29
CA GLY A 65 26.73 10.15 19.60
C GLY A 65 25.82 9.20 20.38
N ALA A 66 26.23 8.88 21.61
CA ALA A 66 25.52 7.93 22.45
C ALA A 66 24.19 8.51 22.99
N VAL A 67 23.18 7.65 23.10
CA VAL A 67 21.89 7.93 23.71
C VAL A 67 21.86 7.22 25.06
N ALA A 68 21.92 7.98 26.15
CA ALA A 68 21.98 7.42 27.50
C ALA A 68 20.84 7.94 28.40
N GLY A 69 20.28 7.06 29.23
CA GLY A 69 19.28 7.38 30.24
C GLY A 69 17.84 7.24 29.76
N ALA A 70 16.90 7.87 30.48
CA ALA A 70 15.44 7.74 30.30
C ALA A 70 14.88 8.54 29.12
N ILE A 71 15.57 8.54 27.98
CA ILE A 71 15.22 9.34 26.80
C ILE A 71 14.06 8.69 26.05
N ARG A 72 13.16 9.53 25.50
CA ARG A 72 12.09 9.11 24.60
C ARG A 72 12.31 9.76 23.23
N LEU A 73 12.59 8.94 22.22
CA LEU A 73 12.71 9.35 20.83
C LEU A 73 11.47 8.90 20.06
N ARG A 74 10.85 9.82 19.32
CA ARG A 74 9.67 9.56 18.49
C ARG A 74 9.88 10.10 17.07
N GLY A 75 9.33 9.41 16.07
CA GLY A 75 9.30 9.90 14.69
C GLY A 75 8.37 9.07 13.80
N LYS A 76 7.93 9.63 12.67
CA LYS A 76 7.18 8.91 11.63
C LYS A 76 8.08 8.24 10.60
N ARG A 77 9.23 8.84 10.28
CA ARG A 77 10.15 8.35 9.26
C ARG A 77 11.32 7.60 9.87
N SER A 78 12.46 7.47 9.19
CA SER A 78 13.58 6.64 9.63
C SER A 78 14.48 7.38 10.64
N LEU A 79 15.13 6.61 11.52
CA LEU A 79 16.02 7.13 12.56
C LEU A 79 17.39 6.44 12.49
N LEU A 80 18.45 7.24 12.42
CA LEU A 80 19.84 6.80 12.50
C LEU A 80 20.48 7.27 13.80
N ILE A 81 21.02 6.35 14.59
CA ILE A 81 21.79 6.62 15.81
C ILE A 81 23.24 6.19 15.58
N GLN A 82 24.13 7.18 15.53
CA GLN A 82 25.57 6.99 15.42
C GLN A 82 26.20 6.89 16.81
N GLY A 83 25.95 5.78 17.51
CA GLY A 83 26.43 5.57 18.88
C GLY A 83 25.77 4.38 19.56
N GLU A 84 25.97 4.30 20.88
CA GLU A 84 25.35 3.27 21.73
C GLU A 84 24.04 3.78 22.35
N VAL A 85 23.10 2.87 22.56
CA VAL A 85 21.83 3.15 23.25
C VAL A 85 21.84 2.44 24.60
N THR A 86 21.85 3.20 25.68
CA THR A 86 21.98 2.66 27.05
C THR A 86 20.91 3.23 27.98
N GLY A 87 19.97 2.38 28.41
CA GLY A 87 19.01 2.69 29.46
C GLY A 87 19.44 2.16 30.82
N THR A 88 18.49 2.10 31.75
CA THR A 88 18.62 1.42 33.04
C THR A 88 17.43 0.47 33.26
N PRO A 89 17.52 -0.51 34.17
CA PRO A 89 16.41 -1.42 34.47
C PRO A 89 15.13 -0.70 34.92
N VAL A 90 15.29 0.41 35.65
CA VAL A 90 14.17 1.22 36.18
C VAL A 90 13.65 2.21 35.13
N THR A 91 14.54 2.70 34.27
CA THR A 91 14.20 3.68 33.23
C THR A 91 14.85 3.29 31.90
N PRO A 92 14.19 2.43 31.11
CA PRO A 92 14.71 2.03 29.80
C PRO A 92 14.61 3.18 28.80
N CYS A 93 15.53 3.21 27.83
CA CYS A 93 15.45 4.12 26.70
C CYS A 93 14.29 3.69 25.79
N ARG A 94 13.44 4.63 25.34
CA ARG A 94 12.29 4.31 24.48
C ARG A 94 12.45 4.96 23.12
N ILE A 95 12.38 4.16 22.07
CA ILE A 95 12.51 4.59 20.68
C ILE A 95 11.28 4.10 19.91
N GLU A 96 10.50 5.02 19.37
CA GLU A 96 9.25 4.76 18.67
C GLU A 96 9.25 5.43 17.30
N VAL A 97 9.51 4.66 16.25
CA VAL A 97 9.82 5.19 14.93
C VAL A 97 9.00 4.45 13.87
N GLY A 98 8.29 5.17 13.01
CA GLY A 98 7.47 4.56 11.96
C GLY A 98 8.25 3.97 10.78
N GLY A 99 9.41 4.54 10.48
CA GLY A 99 10.34 4.02 9.50
C GLY A 99 11.30 2.97 10.06
N ASP A 100 12.49 2.94 9.49
CA ASP A 100 13.54 2.02 9.88
C ASP A 100 14.41 2.64 10.99
N VAL A 101 14.84 1.82 11.95
CA VAL A 101 15.78 2.23 13.00
C VAL A 101 17.12 1.58 12.78
N LEU A 102 18.15 2.42 12.69
CA LEU A 102 19.53 2.01 12.47
C LEU A 102 20.42 2.49 13.63
N ILE A 103 20.99 1.56 14.38
CA ILE A 103 21.89 1.81 15.50
C ILE A 103 23.27 1.24 15.15
N THR A 104 24.29 2.08 15.09
CA THR A 104 25.64 1.62 14.73
C THR A 104 26.36 0.92 15.89
N GLY A 105 26.03 1.25 17.14
CA GLY A 105 26.64 0.69 18.36
C GLY A 105 25.81 -0.39 19.05
N GLY A 106 26.16 -0.69 20.30
CA GLY A 106 25.44 -1.64 21.17
C GLY A 106 24.17 -1.04 21.80
N THR A 107 23.25 -1.91 22.20
CA THR A 107 21.97 -1.53 22.81
C THR A 107 21.76 -2.30 24.14
N ARG A 108 21.51 -1.57 25.23
CA ARG A 108 21.20 -2.15 26.55
C ARG A 108 20.01 -1.44 27.21
N TYR A 109 19.13 -2.20 27.86
CA TYR A 109 17.95 -1.66 28.57
C TYR A 109 17.12 -0.71 27.69
N ALA A 110 16.76 -1.16 26.48
CA ALA A 110 16.03 -0.35 25.51
C ALA A 110 14.73 -1.02 25.07
N HIS A 111 13.70 -0.19 24.87
CA HIS A 111 12.44 -0.57 24.24
C HIS A 111 12.40 0.11 22.87
N ILE A 112 12.56 -0.67 21.81
CA ILE A 112 12.64 -0.16 20.44
C ILE A 112 11.48 -0.72 19.64
N SER A 113 10.73 0.18 19.02
CA SER A 113 9.66 -0.15 18.10
C SER A 113 10.00 0.50 16.76
N ALA A 114 10.16 -0.31 15.70
CA ALA A 114 10.36 0.18 14.33
C ALA A 114 9.78 -0.76 13.25
N ARG A 115 9.71 -0.30 11.99
CA ARG A 115 9.39 -1.16 10.84
C ARG A 115 10.44 -2.25 10.66
N ASN A 116 11.70 -1.82 10.65
CA ASN A 116 12.89 -2.64 10.60
C ASN A 116 13.86 -2.16 11.67
N ILE A 117 14.51 -3.10 12.37
CA ILE A 117 15.48 -2.77 13.41
C ILE A 117 16.84 -3.31 13.00
N TYR A 118 17.82 -2.41 12.87
CA TYR A 118 19.18 -2.73 12.49
C TYR A 118 20.13 -2.34 13.63
N ILE A 119 20.82 -3.31 14.22
CA ILE A 119 21.76 -3.08 15.31
C ILE A 119 23.14 -3.60 14.93
N GLY A 120 24.11 -2.68 14.91
CA GLY A 120 25.51 -2.96 14.59
C GLY A 120 26.28 -3.65 15.72
N GLY A 121 25.90 -3.39 16.98
CA GLY A 121 26.55 -3.94 18.17
C GLY A 121 25.78 -5.06 18.88
N GLN A 122 26.15 -5.33 20.13
CA GLN A 122 25.54 -6.34 21.00
C GLN A 122 24.20 -5.85 21.58
N ILE A 123 23.29 -6.79 21.89
CA ILE A 123 22.01 -6.50 22.55
C ILE A 123 21.86 -7.25 23.88
N GLN A 124 21.34 -6.56 24.90
CA GLN A 124 21.13 -7.12 26.25
C GLN A 124 19.96 -6.45 26.96
N ASP A 125 19.12 -7.22 27.65
CA ASP A 125 17.98 -6.70 28.43
C ASP A 125 17.09 -5.75 27.58
N CYS A 126 16.86 -6.12 26.32
CA CYS A 126 16.17 -5.29 25.34
C CYS A 126 14.81 -5.90 24.96
N ARG A 127 13.83 -5.01 24.71
CA ARG A 127 12.57 -5.37 24.06
C ARG A 127 12.52 -4.73 22.68
N LEU A 128 12.56 -5.54 21.65
CA LEU A 128 12.52 -5.11 20.26
C LEU A 128 11.20 -5.55 19.64
N SER A 129 10.42 -4.60 19.14
CA SER A 129 9.15 -4.86 18.47
C SER A 129 9.27 -4.41 17.02
N ALA A 130 9.29 -5.38 16.10
CA ALA A 130 9.26 -5.13 14.68
C ALA A 130 7.82 -5.23 14.18
N ALA A 131 7.29 -4.09 13.75
CA ALA A 131 5.95 -3.96 13.22
C ALA A 131 5.98 -2.90 12.13
N GLY A 132 5.38 -3.16 10.97
CA GLY A 132 5.18 -2.11 9.98
C GLY A 132 4.53 -0.88 10.65
N ASP A 133 5.10 0.31 10.37
CA ASP A 133 4.78 1.70 10.75
C ASP A 133 4.23 1.90 12.19
N LEU A 134 4.75 2.86 12.93
CA LEU A 134 4.66 2.90 14.39
C LEU A 134 4.43 4.32 14.87
N GLN A 135 3.18 4.56 15.27
CA GLN A 135 2.78 5.81 15.89
C GLN A 135 1.92 5.49 17.12
N ARG A 136 2.58 5.54 18.28
CA ARG A 136 2.07 5.63 19.67
C ARG A 136 2.07 4.34 20.49
N SER A 137 2.96 4.31 21.47
CA SER A 137 2.97 3.39 22.60
C SER A 137 1.66 3.34 23.37
N GLN A 138 0.84 2.35 23.06
CA GLN A 138 0.26 1.37 23.99
C GLN A 138 -0.21 0.23 23.11
N ALA A 139 0.69 -0.72 22.84
CA ALA A 139 0.38 -1.99 22.20
C ALA A 139 -0.59 -1.90 21.01
N GLU A 140 -0.36 -1.07 19.98
CA GLU A 140 -1.12 -1.12 18.73
C GLU A 140 -0.26 -0.74 17.52
N VAL A 141 -0.53 -1.45 16.44
CA VAL A 141 0.25 -1.57 15.19
C VAL A 141 -0.08 -0.37 14.31
N GLY A 142 0.90 0.46 13.98
CA GLY A 142 0.67 1.76 13.36
C GLY A 142 0.62 1.80 11.81
N ALA A 143 1.23 0.86 11.06
CA ALA A 143 1.01 0.78 9.60
C ALA A 143 -0.34 0.20 9.29
N TYR A 144 -0.75 -0.74 10.13
CA TYR A 144 -1.97 -1.47 9.95
C TYR A 144 -3.17 -0.55 10.09
N GLN A 145 -3.25 0.28 11.13
CA GLN A 145 -4.39 1.17 11.32
C GLN A 145 -4.42 2.32 10.30
N LEU A 146 -3.26 2.84 9.92
CA LEU A 146 -3.17 3.88 8.88
C LEU A 146 -3.47 3.31 7.49
N GLY A 147 -2.92 2.14 7.17
CA GLY A 147 -3.22 1.40 5.95
C GLY A 147 -4.67 0.92 5.89
N GLN A 148 -5.22 0.44 7.01
CA GLN A 148 -6.63 0.11 7.15
C GLN A 148 -7.49 1.36 6.95
N GLY A 149 -7.15 2.49 7.57
CA GLY A 149 -7.87 3.74 7.38
C GLY A 149 -7.78 4.27 5.94
N GLN A 150 -6.65 4.09 5.26
CA GLN A 150 -6.49 4.39 3.84
C GLN A 150 -7.34 3.45 2.97
N VAL A 151 -7.32 2.15 3.24
CA VAL A 151 -8.14 1.15 2.55
C VAL A 151 -9.63 1.44 2.77
N GLU A 152 -10.07 1.75 3.99
CA GLU A 152 -11.45 2.16 4.30
C GLU A 152 -11.83 3.48 3.60
N GLY A 153 -10.89 4.43 3.54
CA GLY A 153 -11.04 5.68 2.79
C GLY A 153 -11.23 5.44 1.29
N LEU A 154 -10.38 4.63 0.67
CA LEU A 154 -10.49 4.23 -0.73
C LEU A 154 -11.76 3.44 -1.00
N ARG A 155 -12.19 2.56 -0.08
CA ARG A 155 -13.46 1.83 -0.20
C ARG A 155 -14.66 2.76 -0.22
N THR A 156 -14.66 3.76 0.64
CA THR A 156 -15.70 4.81 0.62
C THR A 156 -15.71 5.55 -0.73
N GLN A 157 -14.54 5.75 -1.34
CA GLN A 157 -14.45 6.35 -2.68
C GLN A 157 -14.95 5.40 -3.77
N VAL A 158 -14.62 4.11 -3.69
CA VAL A 158 -15.12 3.07 -4.61
C VAL A 158 -16.65 2.98 -4.55
N GLU A 159 -17.24 2.98 -3.36
CA GLU A 159 -18.71 2.98 -3.19
C GLU A 159 -19.33 4.22 -3.85
N ARG A 160 -18.80 5.41 -3.59
CA ARG A 160 -19.27 6.65 -4.22
C ARG A 160 -19.13 6.63 -5.75
N ALA A 161 -18.03 6.10 -6.26
CA ALA A 161 -17.81 5.97 -7.70
C ALA A 161 -18.73 4.91 -8.33
N ARG A 162 -19.05 3.82 -7.63
CA ARG A 162 -20.04 2.82 -8.06
C ARG A 162 -21.44 3.42 -8.15
N ASP A 163 -21.86 4.16 -7.13
CA ASP A 163 -23.15 4.86 -7.11
C ASP A 163 -23.27 5.87 -8.26
N GLU A 164 -22.22 6.68 -8.47
CA GLU A 164 -22.17 7.63 -9.57
C GLU A 164 -22.19 6.92 -10.94
N ARG A 165 -21.48 5.80 -11.09
CA ARG A 165 -21.54 4.98 -12.30
C ARG A 165 -22.94 4.47 -12.58
N GLU A 166 -23.63 3.93 -11.58
CA GLU A 166 -25.01 3.47 -11.73
C GLU A 166 -25.96 4.59 -12.12
N ARG A 167 -25.81 5.75 -11.49
CA ARG A 167 -26.57 6.95 -11.85
C ARG A 167 -26.32 7.35 -13.29
N LEU A 168 -25.05 7.40 -13.72
CA LEU A 168 -24.67 7.73 -15.09
C LEU A 168 -25.21 6.70 -16.09
N ASN A 169 -25.17 5.41 -15.77
CA ASN A 169 -25.77 4.36 -16.61
C ASN A 169 -27.27 4.58 -16.83
N ARG A 170 -28.01 4.94 -15.77
CA ARG A 170 -29.44 5.24 -15.87
C ARG A 170 -29.68 6.50 -16.72
N LEU A 171 -28.90 7.56 -16.51
CA LEU A 171 -29.01 8.81 -17.27
C LEU A 171 -28.68 8.63 -18.76
N VAL A 172 -27.59 7.94 -19.07
CA VAL A 172 -27.22 7.57 -20.44
C VAL A 172 -28.38 6.81 -21.08
N GLY A 173 -28.84 5.72 -20.47
CA GLY A 173 -29.94 4.92 -21.04
C GLY A 173 -31.26 5.68 -21.21
N GLN A 174 -31.52 6.74 -20.42
CA GLN A 174 -32.67 7.62 -20.60
C GLN A 174 -32.47 8.57 -21.79
N GLU A 175 -31.31 9.22 -21.87
CA GLU A 175 -31.00 10.16 -22.95
C GLU A 175 -30.82 9.46 -24.31
N GLU A 176 -30.26 8.25 -24.36
CA GLU A 176 -30.20 7.41 -25.57
C GLU A 176 -31.60 7.17 -26.16
N LYS A 177 -32.58 6.81 -25.30
CA LYS A 177 -33.98 6.58 -25.69
C LYS A 177 -34.69 7.88 -26.05
N ARG A 178 -34.45 8.96 -25.29
CA ARG A 178 -35.06 10.26 -25.53
C ARG A 178 -34.63 10.82 -26.89
N LEU A 179 -33.34 10.76 -27.18
CA LEU A 179 -32.78 11.22 -28.45
C LEU A 179 -33.30 10.35 -29.61
N GLY A 180 -33.26 9.02 -29.48
CA GLY A 180 -33.80 8.10 -30.47
C GLY A 180 -35.28 8.36 -30.82
N ARG A 181 -36.15 8.54 -29.81
CA ARG A 181 -37.56 8.92 -30.03
C ARG A 181 -37.72 10.26 -30.72
N THR A 182 -36.89 11.23 -30.39
CA THR A 182 -36.95 12.57 -31.01
C THR A 182 -36.58 12.51 -32.49
N CYS A 183 -35.57 11.70 -32.84
CA CYS A 183 -35.17 11.42 -34.22
C CYS A 183 -36.25 10.65 -35.01
N ASN A 184 -36.99 9.74 -34.37
CA ASN A 184 -38.08 9.01 -35.02
C ASN A 184 -39.34 9.85 -35.21
N THR A 185 -39.53 10.90 -34.42
CA THR A 185 -40.70 11.79 -34.51
C THR A 185 -40.57 12.77 -35.67
N THR A 186 -39.36 13.04 -36.17
CA THR A 186 -39.18 13.88 -37.34
C THR A 186 -39.64 13.15 -38.61
N LEU A 187 -40.54 13.77 -39.38
CA LEU A 187 -41.11 13.23 -40.62
C LEU A 187 -40.08 12.90 -41.71
N VAL A 188 -38.85 13.41 -41.59
CA VAL A 188 -37.73 13.11 -42.49
C VAL A 188 -36.74 12.23 -41.73
N PRO A 189 -36.30 11.09 -42.30
CA PRO A 189 -35.33 10.23 -41.64
C PRO A 189 -33.98 10.95 -41.53
N LEU A 190 -33.60 11.29 -40.31
CA LEU A 190 -32.26 11.78 -39.98
C LEU A 190 -31.33 10.59 -39.77
N ASP A 191 -30.14 10.67 -40.37
CA ASP A 191 -29.09 9.66 -40.16
C ASP A 191 -28.07 10.20 -39.16
N PHE A 192 -28.09 9.63 -37.96
CA PHE A 192 -27.13 9.93 -36.89
C PHE A 192 -25.95 8.96 -36.83
N ASN A 193 -25.88 7.99 -37.75
CA ASN A 193 -24.79 7.01 -37.74
C ASN A 193 -23.45 7.69 -38.07
N THR A 194 -22.50 7.58 -37.15
CA THR A 194 -21.12 8.08 -37.30
C THR A 194 -20.17 6.92 -37.06
N GLY A 195 -19.92 6.13 -38.13
CA GLY A 195 -19.05 4.96 -38.08
C GLY A 195 -19.49 3.95 -37.02
N ARG A 196 -18.55 3.51 -36.18
CA ARG A 196 -18.83 2.61 -35.03
C ARG A 196 -19.13 3.36 -33.72
N ILE A 197 -19.01 4.69 -33.73
CA ILE A 197 -18.97 5.50 -32.51
C ILE A 197 -20.37 6.00 -32.15
N VAL A 198 -21.14 6.51 -33.11
CA VAL A 198 -22.56 6.83 -32.90
C VAL A 198 -23.38 5.89 -33.76
N ARG A 199 -24.26 5.12 -33.12
CA ARG A 199 -25.13 4.14 -33.78
C ARG A 199 -26.58 4.46 -33.48
N GLN A 200 -27.38 4.63 -34.53
CA GLN A 200 -28.82 4.80 -34.44
C GLN A 200 -29.48 3.43 -34.61
N GLU A 201 -29.98 2.89 -33.51
CA GLU A 201 -30.81 1.69 -33.47
C GLU A 201 -32.29 2.10 -33.36
N ALA A 202 -33.21 1.16 -33.61
CA ALA A 202 -34.63 1.43 -33.86
C ALA A 202 -35.29 2.48 -32.94
N ASP A 203 -34.94 2.52 -31.65
CA ASP A 203 -35.48 3.49 -30.68
C ASP A 203 -34.41 4.16 -29.80
N ARG A 204 -33.13 4.04 -30.15
CA ARG A 204 -32.02 4.52 -29.33
C ARG A 204 -30.86 5.03 -30.17
N ILE A 205 -30.19 6.06 -29.68
CA ILE A 205 -28.88 6.46 -30.18
C ILE A 205 -27.83 6.03 -29.17
N ILE A 206 -26.94 5.14 -29.55
CA ILE A 206 -25.88 4.58 -28.70
C ILE A 206 -24.56 5.26 -29.07
N ILE A 207 -23.80 5.66 -28.04
CA ILE A 207 -22.44 6.17 -28.21
C ILE A 207 -21.45 5.19 -27.59
N ASP A 208 -20.49 4.73 -28.40
CA ASP A 208 -19.44 3.79 -28.01
C ASP A 208 -18.06 4.39 -28.32
N LEU A 209 -17.34 4.76 -27.27
CA LEU A 209 -16.01 5.39 -27.35
C LEU A 209 -14.87 4.36 -27.25
N SER A 210 -15.16 3.07 -27.13
CA SER A 210 -14.14 2.03 -26.91
C SER A 210 -13.08 2.02 -28.01
N THR A 211 -13.50 2.13 -29.27
CA THR A 211 -12.60 2.19 -30.43
C THR A 211 -11.76 3.47 -30.47
N PHE A 212 -12.29 4.57 -29.95
CA PHE A 212 -11.58 5.83 -29.85
C PHE A 212 -10.48 5.76 -28.80
N TYR A 213 -10.78 5.22 -27.61
CA TYR A 213 -9.79 5.01 -26.56
C TYR A 213 -8.67 4.05 -27.01
N GLN A 214 -9.02 2.97 -27.71
CA GLN A 214 -8.03 2.05 -28.29
C GLN A 214 -7.08 2.73 -29.28
N ALA A 215 -7.59 3.65 -30.11
CA ALA A 215 -6.76 4.36 -31.10
C ALA A 215 -5.83 5.41 -30.47
N LEU A 216 -6.22 5.99 -29.33
CA LEU A 216 -5.44 7.01 -28.62
C LEU A 216 -4.37 6.42 -27.69
N GLY A 217 -4.54 5.18 -27.24
CA GLY A 217 -3.60 4.54 -26.30
C GLY A 217 -3.57 5.24 -24.94
N GLN A 218 -2.44 5.13 -24.22
CA GLN A 218 -2.25 5.75 -22.90
C GLN A 218 -1.84 7.22 -23.04
N LEU A 219 -2.80 8.09 -23.37
CA LEU A 219 -2.62 9.53 -23.28
C LEU A 219 -2.96 10.05 -21.87
N PRO A 220 -2.25 11.07 -21.39
CA PRO A 220 -2.63 11.74 -20.15
C PRO A 220 -4.02 12.38 -20.27
N GLU A 221 -4.76 12.41 -19.16
CA GLU A 221 -6.19 12.76 -19.12
C GLU A 221 -6.51 14.13 -19.75
N THR A 222 -5.62 15.11 -19.58
CA THR A 222 -5.76 16.46 -20.16
C THR A 222 -5.75 16.45 -21.68
N LYS A 223 -4.90 15.61 -22.30
CA LYS A 223 -4.86 15.44 -23.76
C LYS A 223 -6.06 14.64 -24.25
N LEU A 224 -6.49 13.64 -23.49
CA LEU A 224 -7.68 12.86 -23.80
C LEU A 224 -8.94 13.73 -23.83
N ALA A 225 -9.12 14.63 -22.85
CA ALA A 225 -10.24 15.56 -22.81
C ALA A 225 -10.28 16.47 -24.05
N SER A 226 -9.14 17.07 -24.40
CA SER A 226 -9.04 17.92 -25.60
C SER A 226 -9.30 17.13 -26.89
N ALA A 227 -8.80 15.89 -26.97
CA ALA A 227 -9.01 15.03 -28.12
C ALA A 227 -10.48 14.63 -28.29
N LEU A 228 -11.20 14.35 -27.19
CA LEU A 228 -12.62 14.05 -27.20
C LEU A 228 -13.47 15.25 -27.66
N ASP A 229 -13.15 16.45 -27.18
CA ASP A 229 -13.83 17.68 -27.60
C ASP A 229 -13.59 17.98 -29.08
N GLU A 230 -12.35 17.83 -29.55
CA GLU A 230 -11.99 18.01 -30.96
C GLU A 230 -12.66 16.96 -31.85
N PHE A 231 -12.67 15.70 -31.41
CA PHE A 231 -13.32 14.60 -32.11
C PHE A 231 -14.84 14.84 -32.24
N PHE A 232 -15.50 15.28 -31.18
CA PHE A 232 -16.92 15.63 -31.25
C PHE A 232 -17.15 16.80 -32.21
N ALA A 233 -16.40 17.90 -32.05
CA ALA A 233 -16.62 19.12 -32.82
C ALA A 233 -16.28 18.99 -34.31
N LYS A 234 -15.15 18.35 -34.65
CA LYS A 234 -14.68 18.25 -36.04
C LYS A 234 -15.10 16.94 -36.71
N GLY A 235 -15.10 15.84 -35.96
CA GLY A 235 -15.44 14.51 -36.46
C GLY A 235 -16.95 14.31 -36.52
N VAL A 236 -17.61 14.27 -35.35
CA VAL A 236 -19.03 13.91 -35.25
C VAL A 236 -19.93 14.99 -35.86
N LEU A 237 -19.84 16.24 -35.40
CA LEU A 237 -20.69 17.33 -35.92
C LEU A 237 -20.45 17.57 -37.42
N GLY A 238 -19.18 17.57 -37.84
CA GLY A 238 -18.81 17.79 -39.23
C GLY A 238 -19.38 16.72 -40.17
N LEU A 239 -19.37 15.45 -39.75
CA LEU A 239 -19.94 14.36 -40.52
C LEU A 239 -21.47 14.41 -40.55
N LEU A 240 -22.11 14.61 -39.40
CA LEU A 240 -23.57 14.70 -39.31
C LEU A 240 -24.15 15.84 -40.14
N ALA A 241 -23.51 17.01 -40.14
CA ALA A 241 -23.94 18.15 -40.95
C ALA A 241 -23.85 17.87 -42.45
N ARG A 242 -22.83 17.11 -42.90
CA ARG A 242 -22.67 16.70 -44.31
C ARG A 242 -23.70 15.64 -44.70
N THR A 243 -23.88 14.61 -43.88
CA THR A 243 -24.82 13.52 -44.17
C THR A 243 -26.26 14.04 -44.26
N ASN A 244 -26.64 15.00 -43.40
CA ASN A 244 -27.99 15.55 -43.34
C ASN A 244 -28.16 16.89 -44.09
N GLN A 245 -27.25 17.23 -45.01
CA GLN A 245 -27.27 18.52 -45.71
C GLN A 245 -28.58 18.79 -46.47
N ARG A 246 -29.19 17.75 -47.06
CA ARG A 246 -30.47 17.86 -47.78
C ARG A 246 -31.60 18.32 -46.85
N TYR A 247 -31.70 17.69 -45.67
CA TYR A 247 -32.69 18.05 -44.65
C TYR A 247 -32.56 19.50 -44.20
N LEU A 248 -31.30 19.98 -44.07
CA LEU A 248 -31.00 21.35 -43.66
C LEU A 248 -31.34 22.40 -44.72
N ALA A 249 -31.18 22.07 -46.01
CA ALA A 249 -31.40 23.00 -47.11
C ALA A 249 -32.88 23.29 -47.40
N GLU A 250 -33.78 22.36 -47.04
CA GLU A 250 -35.20 22.43 -47.39
C GLU A 250 -36.00 23.46 -46.57
N ASN A 251 -35.69 23.65 -45.28
CA ASN A 251 -36.47 24.53 -44.42
C ASN A 251 -35.63 25.11 -43.26
N PRO A 252 -35.63 26.44 -43.01
CA PRO A 252 -34.91 27.04 -41.88
C PRO A 252 -35.37 26.52 -40.50
N THR A 253 -36.59 25.98 -40.40
CA THR A 253 -37.10 25.34 -39.18
C THR A 253 -36.39 24.01 -38.90
N HIS A 254 -36.03 23.25 -39.95
CA HIS A 254 -35.27 22.01 -39.83
C HIS A 254 -33.88 22.25 -39.25
N GLN A 255 -33.25 23.38 -39.58
CA GLN A 255 -31.97 23.77 -39.01
C GLN A 255 -32.05 23.96 -37.49
N LYS A 256 -33.14 24.56 -36.97
CA LYS A 256 -33.34 24.72 -35.51
C LYS A 256 -33.52 23.37 -34.81
N ILE A 257 -34.32 22.48 -35.38
CA ILE A 257 -34.56 21.12 -34.86
C ILE A 257 -33.24 20.33 -34.85
N PHE A 258 -32.49 20.38 -35.94
CA PHE A 258 -31.20 19.70 -36.06
C PHE A 258 -30.18 20.21 -35.03
N LEU A 259 -30.08 21.53 -34.83
CA LEU A 259 -29.21 22.11 -33.80
C LEU A 259 -29.62 21.68 -32.39
N GLN A 260 -30.92 21.54 -32.12
CA GLN A 260 -31.41 21.02 -30.85
C GLN A 260 -31.03 19.55 -30.64
N LEU A 261 -31.16 18.71 -31.68
CA LEU A 261 -30.73 17.31 -31.64
C LEU A 261 -29.22 17.18 -31.45
N LEU A 262 -28.41 18.02 -32.11
CA LEU A 262 -26.97 18.06 -31.92
C LEU A 262 -26.57 18.46 -30.50
N ARG A 263 -27.30 19.40 -29.89
CA ARG A 263 -27.09 19.76 -28.48
C ARG A 263 -27.38 18.58 -27.56
N GLN A 264 -28.48 17.86 -27.78
CA GLN A 264 -28.81 16.67 -26.99
C GLN A 264 -27.79 15.53 -27.22
N LEU A 265 -27.31 15.35 -28.46
CA LEU A 265 -26.24 14.40 -28.77
C LEU A 265 -24.94 14.76 -28.04
N ARG A 266 -24.61 16.05 -27.94
CA ARG A 266 -23.46 16.53 -27.16
C ARG A 266 -23.62 16.21 -25.68
N GLU A 267 -24.81 16.45 -25.12
CA GLU A 267 -25.12 16.13 -23.72
C GLU A 267 -24.97 14.63 -23.46
N LEU A 268 -25.48 13.77 -24.35
CA LEU A 268 -25.30 12.32 -24.28
C LEU A 268 -23.82 11.91 -24.39
N PHE A 269 -23.06 12.52 -25.31
CA PHE A 269 -21.63 12.26 -25.49
C PHE A 269 -20.82 12.58 -24.22
N LEU A 270 -21.13 13.70 -23.56
CA LEU A 270 -20.51 14.10 -22.30
C LEU A 270 -20.88 13.13 -21.16
N LEU A 271 -22.12 12.65 -21.10
CA LEU A 271 -22.55 11.65 -20.11
C LEU A 271 -21.80 10.32 -20.29
N VAL A 272 -21.67 9.85 -21.53
CA VAL A 272 -20.91 8.62 -21.85
C VAL A 272 -19.44 8.79 -21.49
N THR A 273 -18.82 9.92 -21.86
CA THR A 273 -17.44 10.23 -21.47
C THR A 273 -17.25 10.20 -19.95
N ARG A 274 -18.18 10.80 -19.19
CA ARG A 274 -18.12 10.83 -17.72
C ARG A 274 -18.29 9.44 -17.12
N ARG A 275 -19.18 8.61 -17.67
CA ARG A 275 -19.36 7.21 -17.28
C ARG A 275 -18.06 6.43 -17.47
N ASP A 276 -17.45 6.53 -18.63
CA ASP A 276 -16.24 5.78 -18.97
C ASP A 276 -15.04 6.22 -18.10
N ARG A 277 -14.91 7.51 -17.79
CA ARG A 277 -13.94 8.00 -16.79
C ARG A 277 -14.17 7.43 -15.40
N THR A 278 -15.44 7.34 -14.98
CA THR A 278 -15.78 6.76 -13.67
C THR A 278 -15.46 5.26 -13.62
N LEU A 279 -15.56 4.55 -14.74
CA LEU A 279 -15.12 3.16 -14.85
C LEU A 279 -13.62 3.02 -14.67
N HIS A 280 -12.82 3.84 -15.35
CA HIS A 280 -11.36 3.82 -15.17
C HIS A 280 -10.94 4.18 -13.75
N LEU A 281 -11.55 5.19 -13.14
CA LEU A 281 -11.30 5.53 -11.73
C LEU A 281 -11.60 4.33 -10.80
N LEU A 282 -12.66 3.56 -11.07
CA LEU A 282 -12.96 2.37 -10.29
C LEU A 282 -11.89 1.28 -10.43
N GLU A 283 -11.28 1.13 -11.61
CA GLU A 283 -10.17 0.20 -11.85
C GLU A 283 -8.90 0.66 -11.12
N GLU A 284 -8.56 1.94 -11.19
CA GLU A 284 -7.42 2.53 -10.49
C GLU A 284 -7.54 2.40 -8.97
N LEU A 285 -8.69 2.77 -8.40
CA LEU A 285 -8.95 2.64 -6.96
C LEU A 285 -8.90 1.17 -6.51
N ALA A 286 -9.34 0.25 -7.37
CA ALA A 286 -9.25 -1.18 -7.14
C ALA A 286 -7.79 -1.64 -7.05
N GLU A 287 -6.97 -1.32 -8.06
CA GLU A 287 -5.54 -1.65 -8.06
C GLU A 287 -4.81 -1.05 -6.86
N GLU A 288 -5.16 0.17 -6.46
CA GLU A 288 -4.58 0.83 -5.29
C GLU A 288 -4.94 0.11 -3.98
N ILE A 289 -6.18 -0.35 -3.82
CA ILE A 289 -6.59 -1.18 -2.67
C ILE A 289 -5.77 -2.48 -2.63
N ASP A 290 -5.65 -3.18 -3.77
CA ASP A 290 -4.91 -4.45 -3.84
C ASP A 290 -3.42 -4.24 -3.50
N TYR A 291 -2.83 -3.15 -4.00
CA TYR A 291 -1.46 -2.74 -3.69
C TYR A 291 -1.29 -2.46 -2.19
N LEU A 292 -2.18 -1.69 -1.57
CA LEU A 292 -2.10 -1.36 -0.15
C LEU A 292 -2.29 -2.60 0.73
N VAL A 293 -3.23 -3.48 0.40
CA VAL A 293 -3.42 -4.74 1.13
C VAL A 293 -2.18 -5.62 1.01
N ALA A 294 -1.61 -5.77 -0.18
CA ALA A 294 -0.37 -6.51 -0.38
C ALA A 294 0.80 -5.91 0.41
N LYS A 295 0.88 -4.57 0.47
CA LYS A 295 1.88 -3.84 1.24
C LYS A 295 1.71 -4.04 2.76
N ILE A 296 0.48 -4.00 3.27
CA ILE A 296 0.16 -4.24 4.68
C ILE A 296 0.49 -5.68 5.07
N CYS A 297 0.13 -6.65 4.24
CA CYS A 297 0.35 -8.08 4.47
C CYS A 297 1.76 -8.54 4.07
N SER A 298 2.66 -7.63 3.69
CA SER A 298 3.99 -7.98 3.25
C SER A 298 4.85 -8.53 4.42
N PRO A 299 5.64 -9.60 4.21
CA PRO A 299 6.39 -10.30 5.26
C PRO A 299 7.66 -9.55 5.71
N HIS A 300 7.65 -8.22 5.70
CA HIS A 300 8.85 -7.40 5.85
C HIS A 300 9.22 -7.03 7.30
N CYS A 301 8.72 -7.73 8.31
CA CYS A 301 9.15 -7.51 9.69
C CYS A 301 10.43 -8.30 9.97
N ARG A 302 11.56 -7.60 10.07
CA ARG A 302 12.89 -8.21 10.27
C ARG A 302 13.69 -7.45 11.32
N ILE A 303 14.50 -8.19 12.08
CA ILE A 303 15.42 -7.66 13.09
C ILE A 303 16.82 -8.20 12.76
N TRP A 304 17.74 -7.30 12.48
CA TRP A 304 19.13 -7.62 12.17
C TRP A 304 20.02 -7.24 13.33
N VAL A 305 20.77 -8.21 13.83
CA VAL A 305 21.74 -8.02 14.90
C VAL A 305 23.09 -8.49 14.40
N ARG A 306 24.03 -7.57 14.19
CA ARG A 306 25.41 -7.92 13.80
C ARG A 306 26.24 -8.43 14.97
N GLY A 307 26.00 -7.89 16.18
CA GLY A 307 26.66 -8.35 17.39
C GLY A 307 26.03 -9.61 17.97
N GLN A 308 26.33 -9.87 19.24
CA GLN A 308 25.77 -10.99 20.00
C GLN A 308 24.42 -10.63 20.61
N VAL A 309 23.48 -11.57 20.57
CA VAL A 309 22.23 -11.53 21.34
C VAL A 309 22.46 -12.16 22.71
N LEU A 310 22.28 -11.38 23.79
CA LEU A 310 22.41 -11.86 25.16
C LEU A 310 21.04 -12.17 25.78
N HIS A 311 21.06 -12.82 26.96
CA HIS A 311 19.88 -13.20 27.72
C HIS A 311 18.97 -12.00 28.07
N ASN A 312 17.73 -12.31 28.48
CA ASN A 312 16.66 -11.37 28.79
C ASN A 312 16.26 -10.45 27.62
N THR A 313 16.45 -10.94 26.40
CA THR A 313 16.04 -10.22 25.19
C THR A 313 14.69 -10.74 24.73
N THR A 314 13.76 -9.85 24.44
CA THR A 314 12.44 -10.19 23.88
C THR A 314 12.29 -9.57 22.50
N LEU A 315 11.99 -10.41 21.51
CA LEU A 315 11.70 -10.01 20.13
C LEU A 315 10.22 -10.28 19.84
N GLU A 316 9.49 -9.25 19.44
CA GLU A 316 8.07 -9.33 19.11
C GLU A 316 7.86 -8.98 17.63
N PHE A 317 7.28 -9.91 16.87
CA PHE A 317 6.93 -9.71 15.47
C PHE A 317 5.42 -9.57 15.34
N VAL A 318 4.96 -8.43 14.87
CA VAL A 318 3.54 -8.20 14.63
C VAL A 318 3.20 -8.65 13.20
N LEU A 319 2.24 -9.56 13.10
CA LEU A 319 1.77 -10.15 11.86
C LEU A 319 0.36 -9.65 11.56
N PRO A 320 0.21 -8.61 10.73
CA PRO A 320 -1.08 -8.22 10.20
C PRO A 320 -1.55 -9.28 9.19
N SER A 321 -2.80 -9.70 9.30
CA SER A 321 -3.44 -10.53 8.27
C SER A 321 -4.71 -9.85 7.76
N ALA A 322 -4.98 -10.01 6.47
CA ALA A 322 -6.21 -9.54 5.83
C ALA A 322 -6.94 -10.75 5.25
N GLN A 323 -8.19 -10.93 5.64
CA GLN A 323 -9.09 -11.93 5.06
C GLN A 323 -10.07 -11.22 4.12
N ASP A 324 -10.07 -11.62 2.85
CA ASP A 324 -11.05 -11.15 1.88
C ASP A 324 -12.42 -11.82 2.14
N GLN A 325 -13.45 -10.99 2.28
CA GLN A 325 -14.84 -11.37 2.46
C GLN A 325 -15.65 -11.26 1.16
N GLY A 326 -15.00 -10.92 0.04
CA GLY A 326 -15.64 -10.67 -1.26
C GLY A 326 -15.86 -9.17 -1.51
N ASP A 327 -16.02 -8.77 -2.78
CA ASP A 327 -16.14 -7.37 -3.19
C ASP A 327 -15.00 -6.46 -2.69
N ARG A 328 -13.81 -7.03 -2.43
CA ARG A 328 -12.65 -6.34 -1.83
C ARG A 328 -12.95 -5.83 -0.41
N HIS A 329 -13.82 -6.55 0.31
CA HIS A 329 -14.02 -6.36 1.74
C HIS A 329 -12.96 -7.12 2.52
N PHE A 330 -12.02 -6.41 3.13
CA PHE A 330 -11.02 -7.03 3.98
C PHE A 330 -11.40 -6.91 5.45
N THR A 331 -11.40 -8.05 6.16
CA THR A 331 -11.33 -8.07 7.62
C THR A 331 -9.89 -8.25 8.00
N PHE A 332 -9.40 -7.29 8.75
CA PHE A 332 -8.04 -7.32 9.19
C PHE A 332 -7.96 -7.90 10.61
N SER A 333 -6.97 -8.73 10.89
CA SER A 333 -6.69 -9.24 12.23
C SER A 333 -5.20 -9.10 12.56
N ARG A 334 -4.91 -9.02 13.86
CA ARG A 334 -3.55 -8.91 14.38
C ARG A 334 -3.21 -10.16 15.17
N THR A 335 -2.08 -10.76 14.82
CA THR A 335 -1.45 -11.79 15.63
C THR A 335 0.02 -11.42 15.88
N SER A 336 0.60 -11.90 16.97
CA SER A 336 1.99 -11.63 17.33
C SER A 336 2.75 -12.93 17.51
N ALA A 337 3.95 -12.99 16.96
CA ALA A 337 4.91 -14.05 17.25
C ALA A 337 5.98 -13.49 18.21
N LEU A 338 6.19 -14.16 19.33
CA LEU A 338 7.12 -13.74 20.38
C LEU A 338 8.30 -14.72 20.44
N LEU A 339 9.50 -14.17 20.57
CA LEU A 339 10.71 -14.91 20.86
C LEU A 339 11.35 -14.32 22.12
N GLN A 340 11.46 -15.12 23.18
CA GLN A 340 12.15 -14.75 24.40
C GLN A 340 13.47 -15.50 24.49
N VAL A 341 14.55 -14.78 24.79
CA VAL A 341 15.89 -15.33 25.00
C VAL A 341 16.16 -15.35 26.51
N GLN A 342 16.21 -16.54 27.10
CA GLN A 342 16.46 -16.79 28.51
C GLN A 342 17.87 -17.38 28.70
N PRO A 343 18.48 -17.22 29.89
CA PRO A 343 19.72 -17.93 30.20
C PRO A 343 19.44 -19.45 30.21
N GLY A 344 20.31 -20.22 29.56
CA GLY A 344 20.28 -21.68 29.60
C GLY A 344 20.88 -22.25 30.88
N GLU A 345 20.84 -23.57 31.02
CA GLU A 345 21.41 -24.27 32.19
C GLU A 345 22.94 -24.17 32.25
N GLU A 346 23.62 -24.07 31.10
CA GLU A 346 25.06 -23.90 30.99
C GLU A 346 25.47 -22.43 30.75
N PRO A 347 26.67 -22.00 31.20
CA PRO A 347 27.12 -20.60 31.17
C PRO A 347 27.30 -19.97 29.78
N ASP A 348 27.27 -20.76 28.70
CA ASP A 348 27.34 -20.31 27.29
C ASP A 348 26.12 -20.77 26.47
N GLN A 349 25.04 -21.18 27.14
CA GLN A 349 23.81 -21.67 26.53
C GLN A 349 22.69 -20.65 26.72
N LEU A 350 21.88 -20.48 25.68
CA LEU A 350 20.69 -19.64 25.68
C LEU A 350 19.47 -20.51 25.37
N ASP A 351 18.41 -20.29 26.12
CA ASP A 351 17.12 -20.92 25.88
C ASP A 351 16.22 -19.96 25.10
N LEU A 352 15.80 -20.39 23.92
CA LEU A 352 14.86 -19.69 23.07
C LEU A 352 13.45 -20.24 23.34
N ASP A 353 12.57 -19.36 23.79
CA ASP A 353 11.16 -19.64 23.99
C ASP A 353 10.35 -18.92 22.90
N LEU A 354 9.71 -19.69 22.02
CA LEU A 354 8.90 -19.22 20.92
C LEU A 354 7.41 -19.42 21.20
N ASP A 355 6.70 -18.30 21.31
CA ASP A 355 5.24 -18.27 21.32
C ASP A 355 4.75 -17.81 19.94
N CYS A 356 4.36 -18.79 19.12
CA CYS A 356 3.86 -18.58 17.77
C CYS A 356 2.34 -18.50 17.81
N ALA A 357 1.78 -17.35 17.43
CA ALA A 357 0.37 -17.09 17.21
C ALA A 357 -0.48 -18.30 16.73
N GLY A 358 -1.06 -19.07 17.67
CA GLY A 358 -1.95 -20.20 17.39
C GLY A 358 -1.27 -21.52 17.03
N LEU A 359 0.04 -21.65 17.21
CA LEU A 359 0.83 -22.86 17.02
C LEU A 359 1.40 -23.38 18.35
N SER A 360 1.96 -24.59 18.34
CA SER A 360 2.59 -25.19 19.52
C SER A 360 3.76 -24.35 20.02
N HIS A 361 3.79 -24.13 21.33
CA HIS A 361 4.93 -23.57 22.06
C HIS A 361 6.19 -24.37 21.76
N PHE A 362 7.27 -23.69 21.39
CA PHE A 362 8.52 -24.34 21.01
C PHE A 362 9.67 -23.76 21.83
N ARG A 363 10.42 -24.66 22.47
CA ARG A 363 11.61 -24.30 23.25
C ARG A 363 12.83 -24.97 22.65
N GLN A 364 13.87 -24.19 22.41
CA GLN A 364 15.13 -24.68 21.86
C GLN A 364 16.30 -24.08 22.62
N SER A 365 17.25 -24.91 23.02
CA SER A 365 18.53 -24.43 23.55
C SER A 365 19.56 -24.30 22.44
N VAL A 366 20.31 -23.20 22.47
CA VAL A 366 21.27 -22.82 21.43
C VAL A 366 22.54 -22.28 22.10
N ALA A 367 23.71 -22.57 21.52
CA ALA A 367 24.96 -21.99 22.01
C ALA A 367 24.98 -20.47 21.74
N GLN A 368 25.49 -19.67 22.68
CA GLN A 368 25.53 -18.21 22.57
C GLN A 368 26.26 -17.72 21.30
N GLY A 369 27.26 -18.49 20.83
CA GLY A 369 28.00 -18.19 19.59
C GLY A 369 27.16 -18.29 18.31
N GLU A 370 26.07 -19.07 18.30
CA GLU A 370 25.18 -19.21 17.14
C GLU A 370 24.25 -18.01 16.96
N LEU A 371 24.07 -17.19 18.01
CA LEU A 371 23.29 -15.94 17.97
C LEU A 371 24.17 -14.69 17.78
N CYS A 372 25.30 -14.86 17.09
CA CYS A 372 26.17 -13.77 16.66
C CYS A 372 25.95 -13.50 15.17
N GLY A 373 25.63 -12.24 14.82
CA GLY A 373 25.41 -11.88 13.43
C GLY A 373 24.21 -12.61 12.84
N VAL A 374 23.00 -12.32 13.31
CA VAL A 374 21.79 -13.06 12.95
C VAL A 374 20.70 -12.13 12.40
N ASN A 375 19.97 -12.65 11.41
CA ASN A 375 18.74 -12.06 10.89
C ASN A 375 17.54 -12.84 11.43
N PHE A 376 16.72 -12.20 12.26
CA PHE A 376 15.44 -12.75 12.70
C PHE A 376 14.31 -12.22 11.83
N TYR A 377 13.43 -13.10 11.41
CA TYR A 377 12.28 -12.76 10.59
C TYR A 377 11.10 -13.66 10.91
N SER A 378 9.89 -13.21 10.57
CA SER A 378 8.70 -14.05 10.69
C SER A 378 8.11 -14.41 9.33
N LEU A 379 7.78 -15.68 9.16
CA LEU A 379 7.00 -16.18 8.03
C LEU A 379 5.80 -16.96 8.58
N ASN A 380 4.60 -16.63 8.11
CA ASN A 380 3.38 -17.38 8.39
C ASN A 380 3.10 -17.65 9.89
N GLY A 381 3.41 -16.72 10.80
CA GLY A 381 3.16 -16.95 12.23
C GLY A 381 4.33 -17.55 13.00
N GLN A 382 5.38 -17.99 12.31
CA GLN A 382 6.57 -18.60 12.91
C GLN A 382 7.76 -17.63 12.86
N VAL A 383 8.60 -17.67 13.88
CA VAL A 383 9.87 -16.91 13.92
C VAL A 383 10.99 -17.82 13.44
N PHE A 384 11.78 -17.30 12.52
CA PHE A 384 12.95 -17.96 11.97
C PHE A 384 14.17 -17.06 12.19
N TRP A 385 15.35 -17.68 12.20
CA TRP A 385 16.60 -16.95 12.22
C TRP A 385 17.63 -17.63 11.33
N GLU A 386 18.44 -16.81 10.67
CA GLU A 386 19.51 -17.25 9.79
C GLU A 386 20.79 -16.46 10.11
N PRO A 387 21.98 -17.11 10.06
CA PRO A 387 23.24 -16.40 10.21
C PRO A 387 23.42 -15.41 9.06
N LEU A 388 23.86 -14.20 9.39
CA LEU A 388 24.33 -13.22 8.42
C LEU A 388 25.62 -13.79 7.82
N HIS A 389 25.55 -14.30 6.59
CA HIS A 389 26.75 -14.66 5.84
C HIS A 389 27.61 -13.41 5.68
N LEU A 390 28.59 -13.25 6.56
CA LEU A 390 29.69 -12.34 6.35
C LEU A 390 30.49 -12.89 5.17
N PRO A 391 30.84 -12.08 4.15
CA PRO A 391 31.88 -12.49 3.22
C PRO A 391 33.12 -12.80 4.06
N VAL A 392 33.60 -14.03 3.96
CA VAL A 392 34.88 -14.46 4.53
C VAL A 392 35.94 -13.55 3.90
N THR A 393 36.45 -12.59 4.66
CA THR A 393 37.66 -11.83 4.30
C THR A 393 38.89 -12.64 4.65
#